data_AF-A0A372QJA3-F1
#
_entry.id   AF-A0A372QJA3-F1
#
_cell.length_a   1.000
_cell.length_b   1.000
_cell.length_c   1.000
_cell.angle_alpha   90.00
_cell.angle_beta   90.00
_cell.angle_gamma   90.00
#
_symmetry.space_group_name_H-M   'P 1'
#
loop_
_entity.id
_entity.type
_entity.pdbx_description
1 polymer ?
#
loop_
_entity_poly.entity_id
_entity_poly.type
_entity_poly.pdbx_seq_one_letter_code
_entity_poly.pdbx_strand_id
1 'polypeptide(L)'
;MMVMELKDGSLRQHLNNNFISMNWEHKLNILYKIAMGLKDIHNEGLIHHDFHCGNILNDSLNAYITDLGLCQPVNVKSYQNSNKKIYGVLPYVAPEVLRGKEYTQASDIYRYGIIAYEICTGFPPYYDIAHDELLAMKICAKV
;
A
#
# COMPACT_ATOMS: atom_id res chain seq x y z
N MET A 1 -14.66 -16.75 -12.18
CA MET A 1 -13.98 -17.44 -11.06
C MET A 1 -12.49 -17.46 -11.40
N MET A 2 -11.66 -16.91 -10.51
CA MET A 2 -10.20 -16.93 -10.64
C MET A 2 -9.64 -17.92 -9.62
N VAL A 3 -8.69 -18.76 -10.02
CA VAL A 3 -7.99 -19.70 -9.13
C VAL A 3 -6.53 -19.25 -9.07
N MET A 4 -6.00 -19.11 -7.86
CA MET A 4 -4.64 -18.61 -7.60
C MET A 4 -3.92 -19.53 -6.61
N GLU A 5 -2.59 -19.43 -6.57
CA GLU A 5 -1.77 -20.12 -5.58
C GLU A 5 -2.09 -19.62 -4.16
N LEU A 6 -2.19 -20.54 -3.19
CA LEU A 6 -2.40 -20.22 -1.78
C LEU A 6 -1.08 -19.79 -1.13
N LYS A 7 -1.12 -18.70 -0.34
CA LYS A 7 0.00 -18.22 0.50
C LYS A 7 -0.44 -18.15 1.96
N ASP A 8 0.52 -18.07 2.89
CA ASP A 8 0.28 -18.21 4.34
C ASP A 8 -0.60 -17.10 4.94
N GLY A 9 -0.64 -15.94 4.32
CA GLY A 9 -1.53 -14.85 4.71
C GLY A 9 -1.05 -13.49 4.21
N SER A 10 -1.71 -12.43 4.70
CA SER A 10 -1.26 -11.06 4.42
C SER A 10 0.00 -10.72 5.21
N LEU A 11 0.80 -9.79 4.71
CA LEU A 11 1.93 -9.21 5.42
C LEU A 11 1.47 -8.59 6.74
N ARG A 12 0.27 -8.00 6.78
CA ARG A 12 -0.29 -7.47 8.02
C ARG A 12 -0.45 -8.55 9.10
N GLN A 13 -0.96 -9.73 8.72
CA GLN A 13 -1.09 -10.88 9.60
C GLN A 13 0.28 -11.45 9.98
N HIS A 14 1.21 -11.54 9.04
CA HIS A 14 2.57 -12.01 9.30
C HIS A 14 3.28 -11.14 10.34
N LEU A 15 3.20 -9.81 10.20
CA LEU A 15 3.77 -8.88 11.16
C LEU A 15 3.13 -9.04 12.55
N ASN A 16 1.81 -9.20 12.66
CA ASN A 16 1.16 -9.40 13.96
C ASN A 16 1.66 -10.66 14.69
N ASN A 17 1.95 -11.72 13.94
CA ASN A 17 2.35 -13.01 14.51
C ASN A 17 3.85 -13.11 14.77
N ASN A 18 4.69 -12.46 13.96
CA ASN A 18 6.12 -12.73 13.91
C ASN A 18 7.02 -11.50 14.15
N PHE A 19 6.46 -10.29 14.35
CA PHE A 19 7.28 -9.07 14.39
C PHE A 19 8.46 -9.12 15.37
N ILE A 20 8.26 -9.71 16.56
CA ILE A 20 9.31 -9.82 17.60
C ILE A 20 10.45 -10.76 17.15
N SER A 21 10.16 -11.82 16.40
CA SER A 21 11.16 -12.79 15.93
C SER A 21 11.81 -12.38 14.59
N MET A 22 11.27 -11.40 13.88
CA MET A 22 11.83 -10.90 12.63
C MET A 22 13.07 -10.03 12.84
N ASN A 23 14.22 -10.51 12.36
CA ASN A 23 15.45 -9.72 12.32
C ASN A 23 15.42 -8.67 11.18
N TRP A 24 16.39 -7.75 11.20
CA TRP A 24 16.45 -6.65 10.22
C TRP A 24 16.74 -7.12 8.80
N GLU A 25 17.57 -8.14 8.63
CA GLU A 25 17.86 -8.72 7.31
C GLU A 25 16.57 -9.20 6.64
N HIS A 26 15.73 -9.91 7.38
CA HIS A 26 14.44 -10.39 6.90
C HIS A 26 13.50 -9.21 6.57
N LYS A 27 13.41 -8.20 7.43
CA LYS A 27 12.61 -6.99 7.16
C LYS A 27 13.04 -6.28 5.87
N LEU A 28 14.35 -6.12 5.67
CA LEU A 28 14.92 -5.49 4.48
C LEU A 28 14.70 -6.35 3.23
N ASN A 29 14.78 -7.68 3.34
CA ASN A 29 14.47 -8.58 2.23
C ASN A 29 12.99 -8.47 1.81
N ILE A 30 12.05 -8.44 2.76
CA ILE A 30 10.63 -8.22 2.46
C ILE A 30 10.43 -6.89 1.73
N LEU A 31 11.01 -5.80 2.24
CA LEU A 31 10.94 -4.48 1.61
C LEU A 31 11.47 -4.50 0.17
N TYR A 32 12.62 -5.13 -0.04
CA TYR A 32 13.21 -5.30 -1.36
C TYR A 32 12.27 -6.05 -2.32
N LYS A 33 11.66 -7.16 -1.88
CA LYS A 33 10.72 -7.94 -2.70
C LYS A 33 9.46 -7.13 -3.06
N ILE A 34 8.93 -6.38 -2.11
CA ILE A 34 7.78 -5.49 -2.32
C ILE A 34 8.14 -4.40 -3.35
N ALA A 35 9.31 -3.76 -3.21
CA ALA A 35 9.77 -2.74 -4.14
C ALA A 35 9.95 -3.29 -5.57
N MET A 36 10.48 -4.50 -5.70
CA MET A 36 10.61 -5.17 -6.99
C MET A 36 9.24 -5.45 -7.64
N GLY A 37 8.29 -6.00 -6.88
CA GLY A 37 6.93 -6.21 -7.40
C GLY A 37 6.24 -4.91 -7.81
N LEU A 38 6.41 -3.84 -7.02
CA LEU A 38 5.81 -2.53 -7.34
C LEU A 38 6.45 -1.93 -8.60
N LYS A 39 7.77 -2.07 -8.73
CA LYS A 39 8.50 -1.66 -9.94
C LYS A 39 7.96 -2.39 -11.18
N ASP A 40 7.67 -3.68 -11.07
CA ASP A 40 7.13 -4.46 -12.19
C ASP A 40 5.74 -3.92 -12.61
N ILE A 41 4.84 -3.66 -11.65
CA ILE A 41 3.54 -3.02 -11.92
C ILE A 41 3.73 -1.65 -12.60
N HIS A 42 4.67 -0.84 -12.10
CA HIS A 42 4.92 0.49 -12.64
C HIS A 42 5.54 0.46 -14.04
N ASN A 43 6.39 -0.53 -14.35
CA ASN A 43 6.96 -0.72 -15.68
C ASN A 43 5.89 -1.08 -16.74
N GLU A 44 4.82 -1.76 -16.34
CA GLU A 44 3.64 -2.01 -17.18
C GLU A 44 2.76 -0.75 -17.35
N GLY A 45 3.19 0.40 -16.83
CA GLY A 45 2.46 1.66 -16.92
C GLY A 45 1.19 1.70 -16.07
N LEU A 46 1.12 0.86 -15.03
CA LEU A 46 -0.01 0.76 -14.11
C LEU A 46 0.25 1.48 -12.79
N ILE A 47 -0.83 1.83 -12.11
CA ILE A 47 -0.90 2.31 -10.74
C ILE A 47 -1.82 1.34 -9.99
N HIS A 48 -1.45 0.90 -8.78
CA HIS A 48 -2.18 -0.12 -8.03
C HIS A 48 -3.49 0.39 -7.39
N HIS A 49 -3.53 1.65 -6.95
CA HIS A 49 -4.69 2.31 -6.32
C HIS A 49 -5.10 1.81 -4.91
N ASP A 50 -4.66 0.64 -4.46
CA ASP A 50 -4.97 0.10 -3.13
C ASP A 50 -3.80 -0.66 -2.50
N PHE A 51 -2.61 -0.04 -2.57
CA PHE A 51 -1.38 -0.66 -2.10
C PHE A 51 -1.18 -0.51 -0.59
N HIS A 52 -1.30 -1.62 0.15
CA HIS A 52 -1.13 -1.68 1.61
C HIS A 52 -0.78 -3.11 2.09
N CYS A 53 -0.35 -3.29 3.34
CA CYS A 53 0.09 -4.60 3.86
C CYS A 53 -0.99 -5.71 3.88
N GLY A 54 -2.28 -5.34 3.84
CA GLY A 54 -3.37 -6.30 3.59
C GLY A 54 -3.38 -6.91 2.18
N ASN A 55 -2.87 -6.20 1.17
CA ASN A 55 -2.81 -6.62 -0.24
C ASN A 55 -1.40 -7.09 -0.63
N ILE A 56 -0.59 -7.45 0.38
CA ILE A 56 0.70 -8.09 0.18
C ILE A 56 0.59 -9.46 0.84
N LEU A 57 0.74 -10.53 0.07
CA LEU A 57 0.83 -11.88 0.61
C LEU A 57 2.27 -12.15 1.03
N ASN A 58 2.45 -12.92 2.10
CA ASN A 58 3.76 -13.28 2.63
C ASN A 58 3.79 -14.76 3.00
N ASP A 59 4.88 -15.45 2.64
CA ASP A 59 5.15 -16.85 2.97
C ASP A 59 6.41 -17.01 3.84
N SER A 60 6.63 -16.04 4.73
CA SER A 60 7.78 -15.92 5.64
C SER A 60 9.16 -15.70 5.00
N LEU A 61 9.33 -15.83 3.68
CA LEU A 61 10.60 -15.53 3.01
C LEU A 61 10.43 -14.56 1.85
N ASN A 62 9.25 -14.54 1.23
CA ASN A 62 8.92 -13.68 0.12
C ASN A 62 7.70 -12.81 0.42
N ALA A 63 7.52 -11.79 -0.42
CA ALA A 63 6.35 -10.94 -0.41
C ALA A 63 5.84 -10.78 -1.85
N TYR A 64 4.52 -10.84 -2.00
CA TYR A 64 3.84 -10.83 -3.29
C TYR A 64 2.71 -9.80 -3.27
N ILE A 65 2.70 -8.90 -4.25
CA ILE A 65 1.62 -7.93 -4.40
C ILE A 65 0.40 -8.64 -4.99
N THR A 66 -0.78 -8.41 -4.42
CA THR A 66 -2.05 -9.00 -4.87
C THR A 66 -3.13 -7.93 -5.02
N ASP A 67 -4.34 -8.35 -5.37
CA ASP A 67 -5.52 -7.50 -5.59
C ASP A 67 -5.29 -6.37 -6.61
N LEU A 68 -5.04 -6.78 -7.86
CA LEU A 68 -4.90 -5.88 -9.00
C LEU A 68 -6.24 -5.38 -9.54
N GLY A 69 -7.37 -5.61 -8.83
CA GLY A 69 -8.71 -5.27 -9.30
C GLY A 69 -8.96 -3.78 -9.48
N LEU A 70 -8.18 -2.94 -8.80
CA LEU A 70 -8.22 -1.49 -8.89
C LEU A 70 -7.07 -0.89 -9.73
N CYS A 71 -6.21 -1.73 -10.30
CA CYS A 71 -5.09 -1.24 -11.12
C CYS A 71 -5.58 -0.48 -12.35
N GLN A 72 -4.98 0.69 -12.60
CA GLN A 72 -5.31 1.52 -13.77
C GLN A 72 -4.06 2.03 -14.49
N PRO A 73 -4.09 2.17 -15.83
CA PRO A 73 -3.01 2.79 -16.57
C PRO A 73 -2.83 4.27 -16.20
N VAL A 74 -1.59 4.74 -16.14
CA VAL A 74 -1.23 6.14 -15.79
C VAL A 74 -1.92 7.18 -16.68
N ASN A 75 -2.29 6.82 -17.91
CA ASN A 75 -2.89 7.71 -18.89
C ASN A 75 -4.42 7.77 -18.84
N VAL A 76 -5.07 6.95 -18.01
CA VAL A 76 -6.52 7.02 -17.81
C VAL A 76 -6.79 8.18 -16.87
N LYS A 77 -7.16 9.34 -17.44
CA LYS A 77 -7.73 10.43 -16.65
C LYS A 77 -9.02 9.90 -16.05
N SER A 78 -9.01 9.67 -14.74
CA SER A 78 -10.20 9.22 -14.02
C SER A 78 -11.35 10.16 -14.39
N TYR A 79 -12.42 9.58 -14.95
CA TYR A 79 -13.48 10.31 -15.64
C TYR A 79 -13.95 11.51 -14.83
N GLN A 80 -14.04 12.65 -15.50
CA GLN A 80 -14.39 13.99 -15.00
C GLN A 80 -15.81 14.05 -14.42
N ASN A 81 -16.07 13.34 -13.33
CA ASN A 81 -17.26 13.52 -12.54
C ASN A 81 -16.88 14.26 -11.26
N SER A 82 -17.73 15.22 -10.89
CA SER A 82 -17.63 16.10 -9.72
C SER A 82 -17.50 15.39 -8.36
N ASN A 83 -17.52 14.05 -8.32
CA ASN A 83 -17.34 13.21 -7.15
C ASN A 83 -16.16 12.23 -7.37
N LYS A 84 -14.92 12.73 -7.34
CA LYS A 84 -13.73 11.86 -7.35
C LYS A 84 -13.77 10.92 -6.16
N LYS A 85 -14.05 9.64 -6.41
CA LYS A 85 -14.02 8.60 -5.40
C LYS A 85 -12.56 8.34 -5.02
N ILE A 86 -12.22 8.55 -3.74
CA ILE A 86 -10.94 8.16 -3.18
C ILE A 86 -10.98 6.65 -2.96
N TYR A 87 -10.02 5.95 -3.58
CA TYR A 87 -9.76 4.53 -3.38
C TYR A 87 -8.63 4.30 -2.38
N GLY A 88 -8.79 3.21 -1.63
CA GLY A 88 -7.82 2.64 -0.71
C GLY A 88 -8.01 3.03 0.75
N VAL A 89 -7.16 2.45 1.60
CA VAL A 89 -7.23 2.58 3.06
C VAL A 89 -6.62 3.92 3.51
N LEU A 90 -7.41 4.75 4.20
CA LEU A 90 -7.11 6.18 4.46
C LEU A 90 -5.66 6.47 4.93
N PRO A 91 -5.10 5.80 5.95
CA PRO A 91 -3.70 5.96 6.37
C PRO A 91 -2.63 5.86 5.27
N TYR A 92 -2.94 5.09 4.22
CA TYR A 92 -2.05 4.84 3.09
C TYR A 92 -2.28 5.85 1.94
N VAL A 93 -3.37 6.62 1.95
CA VAL A 93 -3.68 7.53 0.84
C VAL A 93 -2.71 8.71 0.84
N ALA A 94 -2.11 8.95 -0.33
CA ALA A 94 -1.14 10.02 -0.52
C ALA A 94 -1.79 11.42 -0.37
N PRO A 95 -1.07 12.41 0.18
CA PRO A 95 -1.62 13.73 0.46
C PRO A 95 -2.10 14.47 -0.79
N GLU A 96 -1.46 14.29 -1.94
CA GLU A 96 -1.93 14.84 -3.21
C GLU A 96 -3.30 14.29 -3.63
N VAL A 97 -3.54 13.00 -3.38
CA VAL A 97 -4.81 12.33 -3.67
C VAL A 97 -5.90 12.81 -2.72
N LEU A 98 -5.60 12.94 -1.43
CA LEU A 98 -6.53 13.50 -0.43
C LEU A 98 -6.91 14.95 -0.75
N ARG A 99 -6.04 15.70 -1.42
CA ARG A 99 -6.30 17.06 -1.93
C ARG A 99 -7.02 17.08 -3.30
N GLY A 100 -7.46 15.92 -3.79
CA GLY A 100 -8.23 15.80 -5.03
C GLY A 100 -7.40 15.80 -6.31
N LYS A 101 -6.06 15.69 -6.24
CA LYS A 101 -5.23 15.47 -7.43
C LYS A 101 -5.39 14.02 -7.93
N GLU A 102 -4.95 13.77 -9.16
CA GLU A 102 -5.00 12.41 -9.74
C GLU A 102 -4.06 11.45 -9.00
N TYR A 103 -4.41 10.17 -9.01
CA TYR A 103 -3.49 9.11 -8.66
C TYR A 103 -2.34 9.08 -9.66
N THR A 104 -1.13 8.82 -9.16
CA THR A 104 0.08 8.64 -9.98
C THR A 104 0.89 7.49 -9.42
N GLN A 105 1.90 7.02 -10.15
CA GLN A 105 2.85 6.05 -9.60
C GLN A 105 3.52 6.56 -8.32
N ALA A 106 3.76 7.88 -8.20
CA ALA A 106 4.28 8.48 -6.97
C ALA A 106 3.35 8.30 -5.76
N SER A 107 2.03 8.22 -5.98
CA SER A 107 1.07 7.93 -4.90
C SER A 107 1.20 6.50 -4.37
N ASP A 108 1.58 5.52 -5.22
CA ASP A 108 1.94 4.18 -4.74
C ASP A 108 3.32 4.16 -4.05
N ILE A 109 4.26 5.02 -4.46
CA ILE A 109 5.54 5.17 -3.75
C ILE A 109 5.33 5.75 -2.35
N TYR A 110 4.40 6.69 -2.18
CA TYR A 110 4.00 7.16 -0.84
C TYR A 110 3.49 6.00 0.02
N ARG A 111 2.61 5.16 -0.54
CA ARG A 111 2.08 3.95 0.11
C ARG A 111 3.15 2.95 0.49
N TYR A 112 4.14 2.75 -0.38
CA TYR A 112 5.31 1.94 -0.08
C TYR A 112 6.06 2.48 1.15
N GLY A 113 6.19 3.80 1.29
CA GLY A 113 6.76 4.43 2.48
C GLY A 113 5.96 4.10 3.77
N ILE A 114 4.64 4.10 3.70
CA ILE A 114 3.76 3.72 4.82
C ILE A 114 3.91 2.22 5.17
N ILE A 115 3.99 1.35 4.16
CA ILE A 115 4.29 -0.08 4.35
C ILE A 115 5.65 -0.26 5.04
N ALA A 116 6.67 0.51 4.63
CA ALA A 116 7.99 0.45 5.25
C ALA A 116 7.97 0.90 6.71
N TYR A 117 7.23 1.96 7.03
CA TYR A 117 6.97 2.33 8.41
C TYR A 117 6.33 1.19 9.21
N GLU A 118 5.34 0.50 8.63
CA GLU A 118 4.65 -0.63 9.24
C GLU A 118 5.59 -1.82 9.52
N ILE A 119 6.46 -2.16 8.56
CA ILE A 119 7.47 -3.23 8.71
C ILE A 119 8.52 -2.87 9.77
N CYS A 120 8.91 -1.60 9.85
CA CYS A 120 9.90 -1.12 10.82
C CYS A 120 9.35 -1.10 12.24
N THR A 121 8.09 -0.70 12.41
CA THR A 121 7.49 -0.48 13.75
C THR A 121 6.63 -1.62 14.23
N GLY A 122 6.11 -2.45 13.32
CA GLY A 122 5.15 -3.51 13.61
C GLY A 122 3.71 -3.02 13.76
N PHE A 123 3.50 -1.72 13.91
CA PHE A 123 2.20 -1.13 14.17
C PHE A 123 1.50 -0.68 12.89
N PRO A 124 0.17 -0.82 12.80
CA PRO A 124 -0.60 -0.16 11.76
C PRO A 124 -0.33 1.35 11.70
N PRO A 125 -0.34 1.97 10.52
CA PRO A 125 -0.15 3.41 10.41
C PRO A 125 -1.28 4.13 11.14
N TYR A 126 -0.90 5.10 11.97
CA TYR A 126 -1.86 5.85 12.79
C TYR A 126 -2.78 4.94 13.64
N TYR A 127 -2.23 3.88 14.25
CA TYR A 127 -2.98 2.89 15.04
C TYR A 127 -3.71 3.49 16.26
N ASP A 128 -3.28 4.66 16.72
CA ASP A 128 -3.76 5.37 17.90
C ASP A 128 -4.68 6.56 17.56
N ILE A 129 -4.99 6.76 16.28
CA ILE A 129 -5.82 7.88 15.80
C ILE A 129 -6.99 7.32 14.98
N ALA A 130 -8.17 7.93 15.13
CA ALA A 130 -9.34 7.57 14.31
C ALA A 130 -9.06 7.81 12.82
N HIS A 131 -9.45 6.87 11.96
CA HIS A 131 -9.25 6.97 10.51
C HIS A 131 -10.41 7.73 9.86
N ASP A 132 -10.50 9.02 10.19
CA ASP A 132 -11.56 9.93 9.77
C ASP A 132 -11.01 11.16 9.01
N GLU A 133 -11.89 12.12 8.72
CA GLU A 133 -11.54 13.37 8.02
C GLU A 133 -10.46 14.19 8.75
N LEU A 134 -10.37 14.09 10.08
CA LEU A 134 -9.32 14.79 10.85
C LEU A 134 -7.95 14.19 10.56
N LEU A 135 -7.86 12.86 10.43
CA LEU A 135 -6.62 12.22 9.99
C LEU A 135 -6.24 12.64 8.57
N ALA A 136 -7.21 12.69 7.65
CA ALA A 136 -6.98 13.14 6.28
C ALA A 136 -6.40 14.56 6.25
N MET A 137 -6.98 15.49 7.01
CA MET A 137 -6.45 16.86 7.14
C MET A 137 -5.04 16.90 7.74
N LYS A 138 -4.75 16.08 8.76
CA LYS A 138 -3.41 15.98 9.35
C LYS A 138 -2.37 15.48 8.36
N ILE A 139 -2.69 14.47 7.55
CA ILE A 139 -1.81 13.98 6.48
C ILE A 139 -1.52 15.11 5.48
N CYS A 140 -2.56 15.86 5.08
CA CYS A 140 -2.46 17.03 4.22
C CYS A 140 -1.75 18.24 4.84
N ALA A 141 -1.51 18.29 6.15
CA ALA A 141 -0.83 19.43 6.79
C ALA A 141 0.69 19.22 6.95
N LYS A 142 1.17 17.98 6.82
CA LYS A 142 2.57 17.60 7.06
C LYS A 142 3.48 17.71 5.81
N VAL A 143 2.93 18.13 4.67
CA VAL A 143 3.62 18.24 3.37
C VAL A 143 3.29 19.59 2.75
#